data_AF-A0A8H5VQN1-F1
#
_entry.id   AF-A0A8H5VQN1-F1
#
_cell.length_a   1.000
_cell.length_b   1.000
_cell.length_c   1.000
_cell.angle_alpha   90.00
_cell.angle_beta   90.00
_cell.angle_gamma   90.00
#
_symmetry.space_group_name_H-M   'P 1'
#
loop_
_entity.id
_entity.type
_entity.pdbx_description
1 polymer ?
#
loop_
_entity_poly.entity_id
_entity_poly.type
_entity_poly.pdbx_seq_one_letter_code
_entity_poly.pdbx_strand_id
1 'polypeptide(L)'
;MGSKSIAEELEQNFSSPSLQFDSEESARVEELAEKLLISSRPLWAHLLPKKVLVPSDRQYYADTRSKRFGMSLDLYYREHVSQQLWYQLDAICHEIAEALAETPGPFLMNYHPSYADFTVVALLRFFSCVDETMSDHFYSAEPQLLKLYEACQQWLERDD
;
A
#
# COMPACT_ATOMS: atom_id res chain seq x y z
N MET A 1 1.56 13.09 -14.12
CA MET A 1 0.43 12.15 -14.11
C MET A 1 0.64 11.24 -12.91
N GLY A 2 -0.21 11.36 -11.90
CA GLY A 2 -0.17 10.56 -10.67
C GLY A 2 -1.60 10.24 -10.23
N SER A 3 -1.79 9.18 -9.45
CA SER A 3 -3.11 8.75 -8.98
C SER A 3 -3.87 9.86 -8.26
N LYS A 4 -3.16 10.69 -7.47
CA LYS A 4 -3.74 11.82 -6.74
C LYS A 4 -4.42 12.83 -7.67
N SER A 5 -3.73 13.26 -8.74
CA SER A 5 -4.30 14.20 -9.71
C SER A 5 -5.52 13.64 -10.45
N ILE A 6 -5.58 12.32 -10.67
CA ILE A 6 -6.77 11.68 -11.23
C ILE A 6 -7.91 11.75 -10.22
N ALA A 7 -7.65 11.43 -8.96
CA ALA A 7 -8.66 11.43 -7.91
C ALA A 7 -9.18 12.85 -7.59
N GLU A 8 -8.32 13.87 -7.63
CA GLU A 8 -8.71 15.29 -7.53
C GLU A 8 -9.61 15.72 -8.71
N GLU A 9 -9.28 15.31 -9.93
CA GLU A 9 -10.13 15.58 -11.10
C GLU A 9 -11.48 14.86 -10.98
N LEU A 10 -11.51 13.62 -10.48
CA LEU A 10 -12.74 12.90 -10.21
C LEU A 10 -13.61 13.61 -9.16
N GLU A 11 -13.02 14.12 -8.08
CA GLU A 11 -13.72 14.90 -7.05
C GLU A 11 -14.34 16.18 -7.62
N GLN A 12 -13.60 16.88 -8.48
CA GLN A 12 -14.08 18.11 -9.14
C GLN A 12 -15.29 17.84 -10.06
N ASN A 13 -15.29 16.71 -10.77
CA ASN A 13 -16.35 16.35 -11.69
C ASN A 13 -17.52 15.58 -11.01
N PHE A 14 -17.25 14.90 -9.89
CA PHE A 14 -18.17 14.02 -9.17
C PHE A 14 -18.02 14.19 -7.65
N SER A 15 -18.48 15.33 -7.13
CA SER A 15 -18.29 15.74 -5.72
C SER A 15 -19.10 14.95 -4.69
N SER A 16 -19.81 13.88 -5.07
CA SER A 16 -20.59 13.06 -4.16
C SER A 16 -20.59 11.59 -4.59
N PRO A 17 -20.11 10.67 -3.73
CA PRO A 17 -19.49 10.92 -2.41
C PRO A 17 -18.10 11.57 -2.52
N SER A 18 -17.75 12.41 -1.54
CA SER A 18 -16.45 13.11 -1.50
C SER A 18 -15.33 12.23 -0.96
N LEU A 19 -14.14 12.33 -1.54
CA LEU A 19 -12.91 11.63 -1.13
C LEU A 19 -12.10 12.38 -0.04
N GLN A 20 -12.60 13.49 0.49
CA GLN A 20 -12.07 14.17 1.69
C GLN A 20 -10.57 14.51 1.62
N PHE A 21 -10.12 15.18 0.54
CA PHE A 21 -8.70 15.52 0.33
C PHE A 21 -8.13 16.56 1.31
N ASP A 22 -8.99 17.36 1.94
CA ASP A 22 -8.58 18.58 2.63
C ASP A 22 -8.07 18.36 4.08
N SER A 23 -7.96 17.12 4.54
CA SER A 23 -7.54 16.83 5.91
C SER A 23 -6.02 16.64 6.03
N GLU A 24 -5.41 17.30 7.02
CA GLU A 24 -3.98 17.13 7.34
C GLU A 24 -3.65 15.67 7.69
N GLU A 25 -4.59 14.98 8.32
CA GLU A 25 -4.46 13.57 8.69
C GLU A 25 -4.43 12.65 7.46
N SER A 26 -5.30 12.89 6.47
CA SER A 26 -5.26 12.16 5.20
C SER A 26 -3.91 12.33 4.51
N ALA A 27 -3.39 13.56 4.44
CA ALA A 27 -2.08 13.82 3.85
C ALA A 27 -0.96 13.07 4.59
N ARG A 28 -0.98 13.05 5.93
CA ARG A 28 -0.02 12.29 6.73
C ARG A 28 -0.10 10.78 6.44
N VAL A 29 -1.30 10.22 6.37
CA VAL A 29 -1.48 8.78 6.11
C VAL A 29 -1.06 8.41 4.68
N GLU A 30 -1.32 9.27 3.69
CA GLU A 30 -0.80 9.10 2.32
C GLU A 30 0.75 9.01 2.31
N GLU A 31 1.42 9.91 3.04
CA GLU A 31 2.88 9.91 3.16
C GLU A 31 3.41 8.65 3.86
N LEU A 32 2.73 8.18 4.92
CA LEU A 32 3.08 6.94 5.60
C LEU A 32 2.90 5.72 4.69
N ALA A 33 1.81 5.66 3.91
CA ALA A 33 1.58 4.59 2.93
C ALA A 33 2.66 4.59 1.84
N GLU A 34 3.03 5.75 1.30
CA GLU A 34 4.13 5.85 0.33
C GLU A 34 5.46 5.40 0.95
N LYS A 35 5.76 5.86 2.17
CA LYS A 35 6.96 5.47 2.92
C LYS A 35 7.00 3.97 3.16
N LEU A 36 5.88 3.34 3.50
CA LEU A 36 5.77 1.89 3.68
C LEU A 36 6.02 1.14 2.37
N LEU A 37 5.43 1.57 1.25
CA LEU A 37 5.67 0.99 -0.08
C LEU A 37 7.15 1.07 -0.47
N ILE A 38 7.78 2.22 -0.26
CA ILE A 38 9.20 2.44 -0.61
C ILE A 38 10.11 1.61 0.29
N SER A 39 9.86 1.61 1.60
CA SER A 39 10.70 0.93 2.59
C SER A 39 10.59 -0.59 2.47
N SER A 40 9.40 -1.12 2.18
CA SER A 40 9.15 -2.56 1.99
C SER A 40 9.69 -3.13 0.68
N ARG A 41 10.22 -2.30 -0.22
CA ARG A 41 10.69 -2.70 -1.57
C ARG A 41 11.63 -3.92 -1.59
N PRO A 42 12.59 -4.08 -0.65
CA PRO A 42 13.40 -5.30 -0.58
C PRO A 42 12.59 -6.59 -0.50
N LEU A 43 11.44 -6.57 0.19
CA LEU A 43 10.59 -7.75 0.41
C LEU A 43 9.92 -8.21 -0.89
N TRP A 44 9.32 -7.28 -1.66
CA TRP A 44 8.43 -7.63 -2.77
C TRP A 44 9.05 -7.48 -4.16
N ALA A 45 10.11 -6.67 -4.34
CA ALA A 45 10.59 -6.32 -5.69
C ALA A 45 11.04 -7.54 -6.51
N HIS A 46 11.63 -8.53 -5.85
CA HIS A 46 12.11 -9.76 -6.48
C HIS A 46 10.99 -10.76 -6.78
N LEU A 47 9.84 -10.64 -6.11
CA LEU A 47 8.69 -11.52 -6.28
C LEU A 47 7.81 -11.12 -7.46
N LEU A 48 7.77 -9.84 -7.84
CA LEU A 48 6.95 -9.36 -8.96
C LEU A 48 7.15 -10.14 -10.27
N PRO A 49 8.37 -10.32 -10.80
CA PRO A 49 8.56 -11.10 -12.02
C PRO A 49 8.29 -12.60 -11.84
N LYS A 50 8.25 -13.10 -10.60
CA LYS A 50 8.05 -14.53 -10.29
C LYS A 50 6.58 -14.89 -10.13
N LYS A 51 5.79 -14.02 -9.49
CA LYS A 51 4.43 -14.30 -9.03
C LYS A 51 3.36 -13.48 -9.75
N VAL A 52 3.66 -12.24 -10.17
CA VAL A 52 2.64 -11.27 -10.60
C VAL A 52 2.70 -10.96 -12.09
N LEU A 53 3.89 -10.70 -12.62
CA LEU A 53 4.03 -10.22 -13.99
C LEU A 53 3.84 -11.33 -15.03
N VAL A 54 3.15 -10.96 -16.11
CA VAL A 54 3.06 -11.78 -17.32
C VAL A 54 4.45 -12.02 -17.93
N PRO A 55 4.70 -13.15 -18.61
CA PRO A 55 6.03 -13.50 -19.10
C PRO A 55 6.73 -12.43 -19.95
N SER A 56 5.98 -11.67 -20.76
CA SER A 56 6.51 -10.60 -21.62
C SER A 56 7.20 -9.48 -20.83
N ASP A 57 6.75 -9.22 -19.61
CA ASP A 57 7.14 -8.02 -18.85
C ASP A 57 8.27 -8.32 -17.85
N ARG A 58 8.55 -9.60 -17.59
CA ARG A 58 9.51 -10.04 -16.58
C ARG A 58 10.92 -9.55 -16.85
N GLN A 59 11.37 -9.65 -18.10
CA GLN A 59 12.72 -9.26 -18.50
C GLN A 59 12.91 -7.74 -18.37
N TYR A 60 11.97 -6.96 -18.92
CA TYR A 60 12.00 -5.50 -18.79
C TYR A 60 12.01 -5.05 -17.33
N TYR A 61 11.17 -5.67 -16.48
CA TYR A 61 11.15 -5.37 -15.06
C TYR A 61 12.49 -5.70 -14.40
N ALA A 62 13.05 -6.90 -14.63
CA ALA A 62 14.32 -7.31 -14.06
C ALA A 62 15.47 -6.37 -14.46
N ASP A 63 15.60 -6.05 -15.75
CA ASP A 63 16.67 -5.19 -16.26
C ASP A 63 16.58 -3.77 -15.70
N THR A 64 15.39 -3.18 -15.70
CA THR A 64 15.20 -1.82 -15.20
C THR A 64 15.44 -1.72 -13.69
N ARG A 65 15.01 -2.72 -12.91
CA ARG A 65 15.22 -2.73 -11.46
C ARG A 65 16.67 -3.04 -11.11
N SER A 66 17.31 -3.97 -11.81
CA SER A 66 18.73 -4.24 -11.59
C SER A 66 19.60 -3.05 -11.90
N LYS A 67 19.31 -2.30 -12.97
CA LYS A 67 19.97 -1.02 -13.23
C LYS A 67 19.70 0.00 -12.12
N ARG A 68 18.48 0.07 -11.60
CA ARG A 68 18.10 1.00 -10.53
C ARG A 68 18.78 0.68 -9.19
N PHE A 69 18.91 -0.61 -8.84
CA PHE A 69 19.47 -1.05 -7.57
C PHE A 69 20.99 -1.31 -7.64
N GLY A 70 21.56 -1.35 -8.84
CA GLY A 70 22.97 -1.69 -9.05
C GLY A 70 23.31 -3.16 -8.81
N MET A 71 22.29 -4.02 -8.64
CA MET A 71 22.44 -5.45 -8.31
C MET A 71 21.25 -6.28 -8.82
N SER A 72 21.35 -7.61 -8.78
CA SER A 72 20.20 -8.46 -9.12
C SER A 72 19.09 -8.33 -8.08
N LEU A 73 17.84 -8.56 -8.48
CA LEU A 73 16.68 -8.54 -7.56
C LEU A 73 16.83 -9.52 -6.39
N ASP A 74 17.38 -10.71 -6.64
CA ASP A 74 17.61 -11.72 -5.59
C ASP A 74 18.76 -11.35 -4.65
N LEU A 75 19.77 -10.62 -5.13
CA LEU A 75 20.81 -10.08 -4.25
C LEU A 75 20.25 -8.93 -3.41
N TYR A 76 19.44 -8.05 -4.02
CA TYR A 76 18.76 -6.96 -3.32
C TYR A 76 17.88 -7.46 -2.16
N TYR A 77 17.12 -8.54 -2.36
CA TYR A 77 16.40 -9.19 -1.27
C TYR A 77 17.34 -9.67 -0.16
N ARG A 78 18.38 -10.45 -0.51
CA ARG A 78 19.29 -11.06 0.48
C ARG A 78 20.09 -10.06 1.31
N GLU A 79 20.50 -8.94 0.72
CA GLU A 79 21.33 -7.94 1.41
C GLU A 79 20.52 -6.96 2.24
N HIS A 80 19.26 -6.70 1.88
CA HIS A 80 18.46 -5.65 2.51
C HIS A 80 17.32 -6.15 3.40
N VAL A 81 16.89 -7.41 3.27
CA VAL A 81 15.90 -7.99 4.17
C VAL A 81 16.56 -8.42 5.46
N SER A 82 16.11 -7.82 6.56
CA SER A 82 16.63 -8.05 7.90
C SER A 82 15.51 -7.90 8.93
N GLN A 83 15.76 -8.35 10.16
CA GLN A 83 14.83 -8.11 11.25
C GLN A 83 14.62 -6.61 11.52
N GLN A 84 15.66 -5.79 11.35
CA GLN A 84 15.57 -4.34 11.50
C GLN A 84 14.65 -3.70 10.46
N LEU A 85 14.63 -4.23 9.22
CA LEU A 85 13.69 -3.80 8.20
C LEU A 85 12.26 -4.04 8.69
N TRP A 86 11.94 -5.25 9.16
CA TRP A 86 10.61 -5.57 9.67
C TRP A 86 10.18 -4.63 10.80
N TYR A 87 11.05 -4.38 11.79
CA TYR A 87 10.75 -3.41 12.84
C TYR A 87 10.45 -2.00 12.33
N GLN A 88 11.15 -1.55 11.28
CA GLN A 88 10.86 -0.27 10.66
C GLN A 88 9.50 -0.28 9.94
N LEU A 89 9.15 -1.36 9.24
CA LEU A 89 7.85 -1.46 8.57
C LEU A 89 6.71 -1.52 9.58
N ASP A 90 6.87 -2.30 10.64
CA ASP A 90 5.90 -2.42 11.73
C ASP A 90 5.64 -1.07 12.39
N ALA A 91 6.69 -0.28 12.64
CA ALA A 91 6.53 1.07 13.19
C ALA A 91 5.73 2.00 12.26
N ILE A 92 5.93 1.91 10.94
CA ILE A 92 5.15 2.72 9.98
C ILE A 92 3.69 2.24 9.94
N CYS A 93 3.46 0.92 9.94
CA CYS A 93 2.12 0.34 10.01
C CYS A 93 1.39 0.75 11.29
N HIS A 94 2.11 0.78 12.42
CA HIS A 94 1.57 1.22 13.70
C HIS A 94 1.07 2.66 13.63
N GLU A 95 1.85 3.58 13.06
CA GLU A 95 1.41 4.98 12.90
C GLU A 95 0.14 5.12 12.04
N ILE A 96 0.00 4.30 11.00
CA ILE A 96 -1.22 4.27 10.17
C ILE A 96 -2.41 3.72 10.99
N ALA A 97 -2.18 2.66 11.75
CA ALA A 97 -3.19 2.01 12.57
C ALA A 97 -3.67 2.90 13.73
N GLU A 98 -2.76 3.67 14.35
CA GLU A 98 -3.11 4.67 15.36
C GLU A 98 -4.07 5.72 14.81
N ALA A 99 -3.78 6.29 13.62
CA ALA A 99 -4.67 7.24 12.96
C ALA A 99 -6.06 6.64 12.68
N LEU A 100 -6.11 5.40 12.18
CA LEU A 100 -7.38 4.68 11.97
C LEU A 100 -8.14 4.42 13.28
N ALA A 101 -7.44 4.30 14.41
CA ALA A 101 -8.03 4.05 15.71
C ALA A 101 -8.60 5.31 16.38
N GLU A 102 -8.31 6.51 15.88
CA GLU A 102 -8.85 7.77 16.42
C GLU A 102 -10.37 7.89 16.23
N THR A 103 -10.94 7.12 15.29
CA THR A 103 -12.38 7.10 15.03
C THR A 103 -13.02 5.74 15.31
N PRO A 104 -14.32 5.67 15.67
CA PRO A 104 -15.02 4.40 15.88
C PRO A 104 -15.19 3.58 14.59
N GLY A 105 -15.33 4.26 13.45
CA GLY A 105 -15.53 3.65 12.14
C GLY A 105 -14.28 2.97 11.60
N PRO A 106 -14.37 2.36 10.39
CA PRO A 106 -13.24 1.67 9.78
C PRO A 106 -12.30 2.61 9.00
N PHE A 107 -12.70 3.86 8.74
CA PHE A 107 -11.98 4.81 7.90
C PHE A 107 -11.43 5.96 8.73
N LEU A 108 -10.45 6.70 8.18
CA LEU A 108 -9.95 7.92 8.80
C LEU A 108 -11.06 8.94 9.04
N MET A 109 -11.99 9.09 8.10
CA MET A 109 -13.16 9.97 8.23
C MET A 109 -14.36 9.23 8.84
N ASN A 110 -14.10 8.40 9.85
CA ASN A 110 -15.05 7.59 10.60
C ASN A 110 -15.78 6.57 9.71
N TYR A 111 -17.00 6.86 9.27
CA TYR A 111 -17.81 5.95 8.46
C TYR A 111 -17.78 6.27 6.95
N HIS A 112 -17.02 7.29 6.54
CA HIS A 112 -16.86 7.64 5.13
C HIS A 112 -15.41 7.39 4.70
N PRO A 113 -15.17 6.74 3.57
CA PRO A 113 -13.82 6.57 3.04
C PRO A 113 -13.26 7.90 2.54
N SER A 114 -11.94 8.06 2.66
CA SER A 114 -11.16 9.12 2.06
C SER A 114 -10.20 8.57 0.99
N TYR A 115 -9.58 9.45 0.21
CA TYR A 115 -8.52 9.05 -0.71
C TYR A 115 -7.36 8.36 0.01
N ALA A 116 -7.00 8.82 1.21
CA ALA A 116 -5.94 8.23 2.03
C ALA A 116 -6.27 6.78 2.42
N ASP A 117 -7.51 6.48 2.80
CA ASP A 117 -7.97 5.10 3.06
C ASP A 117 -7.72 4.20 1.84
N PHE A 118 -8.03 4.69 0.63
CA PHE A 118 -7.77 3.95 -0.61
C PHE A 118 -6.29 3.77 -0.92
N THR A 119 -5.41 4.70 -0.56
CA THR A 119 -3.96 4.51 -0.73
C THR A 119 -3.42 3.39 0.15
N VAL A 120 -3.89 3.30 1.40
CA VAL A 120 -3.53 2.22 2.33
C VAL A 120 -4.08 0.89 1.84
N VAL A 121 -5.35 0.83 1.46
CA VAL A 121 -5.99 -0.40 0.96
C VAL A 121 -5.35 -0.89 -0.33
N ALA A 122 -5.00 0.00 -1.26
CA ALA A 122 -4.30 -0.37 -2.49
C ALA A 122 -2.92 -0.98 -2.19
N LEU A 123 -2.22 -0.46 -1.18
CA LEU A 123 -0.93 -1.01 -0.74
C LEU A 123 -1.09 -2.39 -0.08
N LEU A 124 -2.06 -2.55 0.81
CA LEU A 124 -2.37 -3.83 1.45
C LEU A 124 -2.75 -4.88 0.40
N ARG A 125 -3.61 -4.50 -0.56
CA ARG A 125 -3.98 -5.36 -1.69
C ARG A 125 -2.75 -5.76 -2.50
N PHE A 126 -1.86 -4.81 -2.80
CA PHE A 126 -0.62 -5.07 -3.51
C PHE A 126 0.25 -6.10 -2.76
N PHE A 127 0.41 -5.96 -1.44
CA PHE A 127 1.14 -6.95 -0.65
C PHE A 127 0.49 -8.33 -0.74
N SER A 128 -0.82 -8.46 -0.58
CA SER A 128 -1.50 -9.76 -0.74
C SER A 128 -1.32 -10.37 -2.13
N CYS A 129 -1.32 -9.56 -3.19
CA CYS A 129 -1.08 -10.04 -4.55
C CYS A 129 0.35 -10.54 -4.78
N VAL A 130 1.34 -9.97 -4.08
CA VAL A 130 2.73 -10.39 -4.19
C VAL A 130 3.03 -11.58 -3.28
N ASP A 131 2.62 -11.49 -2.02
CA ASP A 131 2.82 -12.50 -1.00
C ASP A 131 1.82 -12.29 0.15
N GLU A 132 0.84 -13.18 0.25
CA GLU A 132 -0.22 -13.11 1.27
C GLU A 132 0.33 -13.03 2.70
N THR A 133 1.47 -13.71 2.95
CA THR A 133 2.16 -13.68 4.25
C THR A 133 2.60 -12.28 4.68
N MET A 134 2.82 -11.36 3.73
CA MET A 134 3.15 -9.96 4.05
C MET A 134 1.93 -9.21 4.58
N SER A 135 0.78 -9.33 3.93
CA SER A 135 -0.45 -8.70 4.42
C SER A 135 -0.89 -9.31 5.75
N ASP A 136 -0.78 -10.63 5.89
CA ASP A 136 -1.13 -11.34 7.13
C ASP A 136 -0.30 -10.88 8.33
N HIS A 137 1.00 -10.62 8.11
CA HIS A 137 1.88 -10.06 9.14
C HIS A 137 1.37 -8.71 9.61
N PHE A 138 1.06 -7.78 8.69
CA PHE A 138 0.57 -6.45 9.05
C PHE A 138 -0.83 -6.48 9.67
N TYR A 139 -1.73 -7.36 9.21
CA TYR A 139 -3.05 -7.54 9.83
C TYR A 139 -2.95 -8.11 11.25
N SER A 140 -2.02 -9.03 11.47
CA SER A 140 -1.80 -9.62 12.79
C SER A 140 -1.18 -8.63 13.77
N ALA A 141 -0.29 -7.76 13.29
CA ALA A 141 0.31 -6.70 14.08
C ALA A 141 -0.70 -5.59 14.39
N GLU A 142 -1.49 -5.17 13.40
CA GLU A 142 -2.39 -4.02 13.46
C GLU A 142 -3.78 -4.36 12.90
N PRO A 143 -4.72 -4.86 13.73
CA PRO A 143 -6.06 -5.28 13.31
C PRO A 143 -6.90 -4.19 12.63
N GLN A 144 -6.59 -2.92 12.86
CA GLN A 144 -7.23 -1.77 12.21
C GLN A 144 -7.02 -1.79 10.70
N LEU A 145 -5.86 -2.28 10.23
CA LEU A 145 -5.58 -2.43 8.81
C LEU A 145 -6.48 -3.48 8.16
N LEU A 146 -6.76 -4.58 8.88
CA LEU A 146 -7.71 -5.59 8.42
C LEU A 146 -9.13 -5.03 8.37
N LYS A 147 -9.57 -4.33 9.43
CA LYS A 147 -10.88 -3.68 9.49
C LYS A 147 -11.08 -2.71 8.33
N LEU A 148 -10.07 -1.90 8.01
CA LEU A 148 -10.08 -1.00 6.86
C LEU A 148 -10.18 -1.78 5.53
N TYR A 149 -9.35 -2.81 5.35
CA TYR A 149 -9.34 -3.64 4.14
C TYR A 149 -10.67 -4.36 3.91
N GLU A 150 -11.29 -4.90 4.97
CA GLU A 150 -12.61 -5.53 4.94
C GLU A 150 -13.72 -4.52 4.58
N ALA A 151 -13.66 -3.31 5.14
CA ALA A 151 -14.62 -2.24 4.81
C ALA A 151 -14.54 -1.79 3.35
N CYS A 152 -13.41 -2.01 2.68
CA CYS A 152 -13.20 -1.66 1.28
C CYS A 152 -13.42 -2.81 0.28
N GLN A 153 -13.83 -4.01 0.71
CA GLN A 153 -13.92 -5.20 -0.14
C GLN A 153 -14.74 -4.98 -1.42
N GLN A 154 -15.88 -4.29 -1.31
CA GLN A 154 -16.75 -4.00 -2.46
C GLN A 154 -16.04 -3.24 -3.60
N TRP A 155 -15.00 -2.45 -3.28
CA TRP A 155 -14.22 -1.70 -4.28
C TRP A 155 -12.98 -2.46 -4.77
N LEU A 156 -12.70 -3.64 -4.19
CA LEU A 156 -11.62 -4.53 -4.60
C LEU A 156 -12.09 -5.66 -5.52
N GLU A 157 -13.41 -5.84 -5.64
CA GLU A 157 -14.01 -6.74 -6.62
C GLU A 157 -13.54 -6.34 -8.03
N ARG A 158 -13.08 -7.32 -8.80
CA ARG A 158 -12.75 -7.09 -10.20
C ARG A 158 -14.05 -7.03 -10.99
N ASP A 159 -14.09 -6.14 -11.96
CA ASP A 159 -15.11 -6.17 -13.01
C ASP A 159 -14.64 -7.22 -14.03
N ASP A 160 -14.97 -8.50 -13.80
CA ASP A 160 -14.66 -9.64 -14.67
C ASP A 160 -15.86 -10.21 -15.43
#